data_AF-A0A7C5M8L6-F1
#
_entry.id   AF-A0A7C5M8L6-F1
#
_cell.length_a   1.000
_cell.length_b   1.000
_cell.length_c   1.000
_cell.angle_alpha   90.00
_cell.angle_beta   90.00
_cell.angle_gamma   90.00
#
_symmetry.space_group_name_H-M   'P 1'
#
loop_
_entity.id
_entity.type
_entity.pdbx_description
1 polymer ?
#
loop_
_entity_poly.entity_id
_entity_poly.type
_entity_poly.pdbx_seq_one_letter_code
_entity_poly.pdbx_strand_id
1 'polypeptide(L)'
;MPETNPTAASEQRVRHVFDALKLLRSVEEELAQPLGKGDPVLTARQKELRGYIDVLMRQELRRKPRFTVLDRKTDSGLSMAVEVAFRDAVQFYEGLRLSLSKAGIFIKTDNLLPIDTLLTMTCRLEAEGVSFTVAGKVIWINPRETQDRPQGMGVKLYKLSSIQRQILDDFMAGTVEASALQHLGTS
;
A
#
# COMPACT_ATOMS: atom_id res chain seq x y z
N MET A 1 22.18 -16.19 43.27
CA MET A 1 21.02 -16.44 42.39
C MET A 1 20.59 -15.09 41.82
N PRO A 2 21.00 -14.70 40.60
CA PRO A 2 20.50 -13.47 40.01
C PRO A 2 19.15 -13.76 39.34
N GLU A 3 18.12 -13.02 39.76
CA GLU A 3 16.81 -13.00 39.12
C GLU A 3 16.96 -12.49 37.68
N THR A 4 16.62 -13.35 36.72
CA THR A 4 16.51 -12.97 35.31
C THR A 4 15.26 -12.12 35.12
N ASN A 5 15.47 -10.83 34.89
CA ASN A 5 14.46 -9.85 34.51
C ASN A 5 13.80 -10.27 33.18
N PRO A 6 12.47 -10.51 33.10
CA PRO A 6 11.83 -11.01 31.87
C PRO A 6 11.52 -9.92 30.82
N THR A 7 11.88 -8.66 31.06
CA THR A 7 11.61 -7.54 30.13
C THR A 7 12.64 -7.36 29.01
N ALA A 8 13.58 -8.28 28.83
CA ALA A 8 14.56 -8.28 27.75
C ALA A 8 14.09 -9.03 26.48
N ALA A 9 12.78 -9.26 26.32
CA ALA A 9 12.21 -9.87 25.13
C ALA A 9 12.15 -8.85 23.97
N SER A 10 13.24 -8.81 23.22
CA SER A 10 13.36 -8.28 21.85
C SER A 10 12.92 -6.83 21.63
N GLU A 11 13.84 -5.89 21.87
CA GLU A 11 13.91 -4.67 21.04
C GLU A 11 14.25 -5.06 19.60
N GLN A 12 13.30 -5.66 18.89
CA GLN A 12 13.43 -5.88 17.46
C GLN A 12 13.41 -4.49 16.82
N ARG A 13 14.60 -3.98 16.52
CA ARG A 13 14.79 -2.63 15.99
C ARG A 13 14.11 -2.54 14.63
N VAL A 14 12.92 -1.95 14.62
CA VAL A 14 12.15 -1.68 13.41
C VAL A 14 12.94 -0.70 12.55
N ARG A 15 13.43 -1.15 11.39
CA ARG A 15 14.20 -0.33 10.45
C ARG A 15 13.46 -0.11 9.13
N HIS A 16 12.56 -1.01 8.77
CA HIS A 16 11.77 -0.92 7.55
C HIS A 16 10.26 -0.95 7.85
N VAL A 17 9.48 -0.35 6.95
CA VAL A 17 8.01 -0.24 7.10
C VAL A 17 7.35 -1.61 7.16
N PHE A 18 7.78 -2.55 6.32
CA PHE A 18 7.20 -3.90 6.30
C PHE A 18 7.49 -4.70 7.57
N ASP A 19 8.64 -4.50 8.22
CA ASP A 19 8.92 -5.08 9.54
C ASP A 19 7.91 -4.58 10.58
N ALA A 20 7.64 -3.27 10.56
CA ALA A 20 6.69 -2.63 11.46
C ALA A 20 5.26 -3.14 11.24
N LEU A 21 4.85 -3.31 9.98
CA LEU A 21 3.53 -3.82 9.60
C LEU A 21 3.33 -5.27 10.05
N LYS A 22 4.33 -6.13 9.82
CA LYS A 22 4.30 -7.53 10.24
C LYS A 22 4.15 -7.66 11.75
N LEU A 23 4.92 -6.88 12.52
CA LEU A 23 4.80 -6.84 13.97
C LEU A 23 3.45 -6.28 14.42
N LEU A 24 2.96 -5.22 13.75
CA LEU A 24 1.66 -4.63 14.07
C LEU A 24 0.54 -5.65 13.90
N ARG A 25 0.56 -6.45 12.83
CA ARG A 25 -0.42 -7.51 12.60
C ARG A 25 -0.40 -8.57 13.70
N SER A 26 0.78 -9.03 14.13
CA SER A 26 0.89 -9.97 15.25
C SER A 26 0.24 -9.43 16.52
N VAL A 27 0.52 -8.17 16.85
CA VAL A 27 -0.05 -7.51 18.03
C VAL A 27 -1.57 -7.34 17.90
N GLU A 28 -2.07 -7.01 16.71
CA GLU A 28 -3.51 -6.90 16.46
C GLU A 28 -4.23 -8.25 16.58
N GLU A 29 -3.60 -9.33 16.11
CA GLU A 29 -4.12 -10.69 16.24
C GLU A 29 -4.18 -11.12 17.72
N GLU A 30 -3.17 -10.79 18.52
CA GLU A 30 -3.17 -11.05 19.97
C GLU A 30 -4.23 -10.23 20.72
N LEU A 31 -4.36 -8.93 20.40
CA LEU A 31 -5.40 -8.05 20.98
C LEU A 31 -6.83 -8.51 20.64
N ALA A 32 -7.02 -9.17 19.49
CA ALA A 32 -8.31 -9.72 19.08
C ALA A 32 -8.69 -10.99 19.87
N GLN A 33 -7.73 -11.66 20.52
CA GLN A 33 -7.99 -12.84 21.34
C GLN A 33 -8.57 -12.45 22.71
N PRO A 34 -9.38 -13.32 23.33
CA PRO A 34 -9.99 -13.03 24.65
C PRO A 34 -8.97 -12.67 25.75
N LEU A 35 -7.78 -13.26 25.71
CA LEU A 35 -6.72 -13.03 26.70
C LEU A 35 -5.94 -11.73 26.48
N GLY A 36 -5.81 -11.26 25.23
CA GLY A 36 -5.12 -10.00 24.90
C GLY A 36 -6.04 -8.78 24.97
N LYS A 37 -7.36 -8.97 25.00
CA LYS A 37 -8.32 -7.87 24.99
C LYS A 37 -8.17 -6.98 26.24
N GLY A 38 -7.84 -5.72 26.02
CA GLY A 38 -7.65 -4.74 27.10
C GLY A 38 -6.28 -4.80 27.75
N ASP A 39 -5.34 -5.60 27.22
CA ASP A 39 -3.96 -5.62 27.69
C ASP A 39 -3.29 -4.25 27.40
N PRO A 40 -2.84 -3.53 28.45
CA PRO A 40 -2.25 -2.20 28.30
C PRO A 40 -0.88 -2.25 27.61
N VAL A 41 -0.12 -3.34 27.74
CA VAL A 41 1.18 -3.53 27.10
C VAL A 41 1.00 -3.73 25.60
N LEU A 42 0.09 -4.61 25.20
CA LEU A 42 -0.21 -4.83 23.78
C LEU A 42 -0.79 -3.56 23.12
N THR A 43 -1.66 -2.84 23.84
CA THR A 43 -2.21 -1.56 23.36
C THR A 43 -1.12 -0.49 23.18
N ALA A 44 -0.21 -0.37 24.15
CA ALA A 44 0.92 0.55 24.05
C ALA A 44 1.84 0.18 22.87
N ARG A 45 2.12 -1.12 22.69
CA ARG A 45 2.94 -1.62 21.59
C ARG A 45 2.30 -1.38 20.23
N GLN A 46 0.98 -1.57 20.11
CA GLN A 46 0.24 -1.25 18.89
C GLN A 46 0.39 0.24 18.52
N LYS A 47 0.22 1.14 19.50
CA LYS A 47 0.37 2.58 19.30
C LYS A 47 1.80 2.96 18.90
N GLU A 48 2.80 2.35 19.51
CA GLU A 48 4.21 2.56 19.17
C GLU A 48 4.51 2.15 17.71
N LEU A 49 4.07 0.96 17.30
CA LEU A 49 4.30 0.44 15.94
C LEU A 49 3.63 1.31 14.88
N ARG A 50 2.40 1.79 15.13
CA ARG A 50 1.75 2.80 14.26
C ARG A 50 2.60 4.07 14.14
N GLY A 51 3.16 4.54 15.25
CA GLY A 51 4.07 5.68 15.25
C GLY A 51 5.33 5.46 14.42
N TYR A 52 5.93 4.27 14.48
CA TYR A 52 7.08 3.93 13.62
C TYR A 52 6.71 3.90 12.14
N ILE A 53 5.57 3.30 11.78
CA ILE A 53 5.07 3.30 10.40
C ILE A 53 4.94 4.75 9.92
N ASP A 54 4.28 5.61 10.70
CA ASP A 54 4.12 7.02 10.31
C ASP A 54 5.46 7.73 10.11
N VAL A 55 6.43 7.55 11.01
CA VAL A 55 7.77 8.16 10.91
C VAL A 55 8.52 7.66 9.68
N LEU A 56 8.50 6.35 9.42
CA LEU A 56 9.19 5.74 8.28
C LEU A 56 8.53 6.14 6.96
N MET A 57 7.20 6.33 6.94
CA MET A 57 6.45 6.74 5.76
C MET A 57 6.59 8.23 5.43
N ARG A 58 7.08 9.08 6.36
CA ARG A 58 7.19 10.55 6.14
C ARG A 58 7.91 10.93 4.85
N GLN A 59 8.93 10.17 4.46
CA GLN A 59 9.68 10.44 3.24
C GLN A 59 8.86 10.17 1.97
N GLU A 60 7.95 9.18 2.01
CA GLU A 60 7.12 8.79 0.87
C GLU A 60 5.87 9.66 0.70
N LEU A 61 5.46 10.39 1.75
CA LEU A 61 4.33 11.33 1.67
C LEU A 61 4.49 12.34 0.53
N ARG A 62 5.72 12.80 0.27
CA ARG A 62 6.02 13.84 -0.73
C ARG A 62 6.42 13.31 -2.11
N ARG A 63 6.71 12.01 -2.22
CA ARG A 63 7.26 11.44 -3.45
C ARG A 63 6.14 10.98 -4.38
N LYS A 64 6.17 11.47 -5.62
CA LYS A 64 5.22 11.07 -6.66
C LYS A 64 5.80 9.89 -7.45
N PRO A 65 5.01 8.84 -7.75
CA PRO A 65 5.41 7.86 -8.75
C PRO A 65 5.45 8.51 -10.13
N ARG A 66 6.19 7.91 -11.06
CA ARG A 66 6.19 8.36 -12.45
C ARG A 66 4.91 7.87 -13.11
N PHE A 67 4.10 8.81 -13.59
CA PHE A 67 2.84 8.53 -14.26
C PHE A 67 2.92 8.90 -15.73
N THR A 68 2.73 7.92 -16.61
CA THR A 68 2.82 8.09 -18.06
C THR A 68 1.52 7.63 -18.70
N VAL A 69 0.88 8.51 -19.47
CA VAL A 69 -0.23 8.12 -20.35
C VAL A 69 0.38 7.57 -21.64
N LEU A 70 0.01 6.34 -21.99
CA LEU A 70 0.48 5.71 -23.22
C LEU A 70 -0.50 6.05 -24.33
N ASP A 71 -0.01 6.53 -25.47
CA ASP A 71 -0.82 7.00 -26.61
C ASP A 71 -1.45 5.84 -27.42
N ARG A 72 -1.65 4.69 -26.76
CA ARG A 72 -2.31 3.52 -27.32
C ARG A 72 -3.65 3.36 -26.62
N LYS A 73 -4.73 3.62 -27.35
CA LYS A 73 -6.03 3.01 -27.04
C LYS A 73 -5.80 1.50 -26.91
N THR A 74 -6.25 0.89 -25.83
CA THR A 74 -6.20 -0.58 -25.73
C THR A 74 -6.90 -1.20 -26.93
N ASP A 75 -6.67 -2.49 -27.20
CA ASP A 75 -7.24 -3.13 -28.40
C ASP A 75 -8.79 -3.04 -28.47
N SER A 76 -9.45 -2.73 -27.35
CA SER A 76 -10.89 -2.46 -27.26
C SER A 76 -11.30 -1.00 -27.53
N GLY A 77 -10.38 -0.03 -27.49
CA GLY A 77 -10.65 1.40 -27.56
C GLY A 77 -11.37 2.01 -26.36
N LEU A 78 -11.79 1.18 -25.40
CA LEU A 78 -12.64 1.56 -24.26
C LEU A 78 -11.86 1.95 -23.00
N SER A 79 -10.55 1.70 -22.95
CA SER A 79 -9.69 2.09 -21.84
C SER A 79 -8.42 2.78 -22.31
N MET A 80 -7.92 3.70 -21.48
CA MET A 80 -6.63 4.33 -21.65
C MET A 80 -5.52 3.45 -21.07
N ALA A 81 -4.48 3.20 -21.85
CA ALA A 81 -3.29 2.54 -21.35
C ALA A 81 -2.43 3.56 -20.57
N VAL A 82 -2.08 3.22 -19.34
CA VAL A 82 -1.23 4.06 -18.48
C VAL A 82 -0.16 3.22 -17.82
N GLU A 83 0.99 3.82 -17.56
CA GLU A 83 2.05 3.24 -16.77
C GLU A 83 2.26 4.05 -15.49
N VAL A 84 2.41 3.34 -14.37
CA VAL A 84 2.74 3.91 -13.08
C VAL A 84 3.99 3.21 -12.55
N ALA A 85 5.13 3.89 -12.61
CA ALA A 85 6.38 3.40 -12.06
C ALA A 85 6.58 3.95 -10.65
N PHE A 86 6.50 3.03 -9.68
CA PHE A 86 6.86 3.23 -8.29
C PHE A 86 8.34 2.92 -8.13
N ARG A 87 9.03 3.73 -7.33
CA ARG A 87 10.44 3.53 -7.04
C ARG A 87 10.68 2.21 -6.32
N ASP A 88 9.83 1.90 -5.34
CA ASP A 88 9.89 0.70 -4.52
C ASP A 88 8.50 0.30 -4.00
N ALA A 89 8.44 -0.84 -3.32
CA ALA A 89 7.24 -1.37 -2.68
C ALA A 89 6.66 -0.44 -1.62
N VAL A 90 7.48 0.36 -0.94
CA VAL A 90 7.01 1.31 0.08
C VAL A 90 6.21 2.44 -0.56
N GLN A 91 6.66 2.96 -1.71
CA GLN A 91 5.90 3.95 -2.46
C GLN A 91 4.57 3.38 -3.01
N PHE A 92 4.56 2.11 -3.43
CA PHE A 92 3.34 1.43 -3.84
C PHE A 92 2.37 1.22 -2.66
N TYR A 93 2.88 0.77 -1.51
CA TYR A 93 2.14 0.66 -0.26
C TYR A 93 1.49 1.98 0.14
N GLU A 94 2.20 3.12 0.01
CA GLU A 94 1.63 4.43 0.29
C GLU A 94 0.44 4.75 -0.61
N GLY A 95 0.52 4.40 -1.90
CA GLY A 95 -0.59 4.58 -2.84
C GLY A 95 -1.82 3.78 -2.43
N LEU A 96 -1.64 2.52 -1.99
CA LEU A 96 -2.72 1.69 -1.48
C LEU A 96 -3.28 2.24 -0.16
N ARG A 97 -2.42 2.69 0.77
CA ARG A 97 -2.81 3.24 2.07
C ARG A 97 -3.66 4.50 1.96
N LEU A 98 -3.37 5.36 0.98
CA LEU A 98 -4.14 6.58 0.69
C LEU A 98 -5.46 6.32 -0.02
N SER A 99 -5.71 5.10 -0.49
CA SER A 99 -6.95 4.73 -1.16
C SER A 99 -8.13 4.75 -0.19
N LEU A 100 -9.28 5.25 -0.67
CA LEU A 100 -10.55 5.23 0.06
C LEU A 100 -11.22 3.84 0.06
N SER A 101 -10.62 2.85 -0.59
CA SER A 101 -11.17 1.49 -0.69
C SER A 101 -10.08 0.42 -0.66
N LYS A 102 -10.41 -0.76 -0.11
CA LYS A 102 -9.52 -1.93 -0.07
C LYS A 102 -9.06 -2.44 -1.44
N ALA A 103 -9.79 -2.09 -2.50
CA ALA A 103 -9.50 -2.49 -3.87
C ALA A 103 -9.21 -1.26 -4.76
N GLY A 104 -8.52 -0.27 -4.21
CA GLY A 104 -8.14 0.93 -4.96
C GLY A 104 -6.71 1.34 -4.67
N ILE A 105 -6.23 2.26 -5.48
CA ILE A 105 -4.92 2.87 -5.31
C ILE A 105 -5.04 4.37 -5.57
N PHE A 106 -4.38 5.16 -4.74
CA PHE A 106 -4.19 6.57 -4.98
C PHE A 106 -2.88 6.79 -5.76
N ILE A 107 -2.97 7.51 -6.87
CA ILE A 107 -1.83 7.86 -7.71
C ILE A 107 -1.56 9.35 -7.51
N LYS A 108 -0.44 9.67 -6.85
CA LYS A 108 0.03 11.05 -6.74
C LYS A 108 0.56 11.49 -8.10
N THR A 109 -0.08 12.46 -8.73
CA THR A 109 0.28 12.91 -10.08
C THR A 109 -0.29 14.29 -10.35
N ASP A 110 0.41 15.07 -11.16
CA ASP A 110 -0.06 16.36 -11.67
C ASP A 110 -0.92 16.18 -12.94
N ASN A 111 -0.75 15.04 -13.62
CA ASN A 111 -1.50 14.66 -14.81
C ASN A 111 -2.78 13.93 -14.40
N LEU A 112 -3.79 14.70 -14.03
CA LEU A 112 -5.09 14.17 -13.61
C LEU A 112 -5.90 13.71 -14.82
N LEU A 113 -6.43 12.49 -14.74
CA LEU A 113 -7.40 12.00 -15.69
C LEU A 113 -8.83 12.29 -15.20
N PRO A 114 -9.80 12.51 -16.11
CA PRO A 114 -11.19 12.73 -15.73
C PRO A 114 -11.76 11.58 -14.89
N ILE A 115 -12.70 11.90 -14.00
CA ILE A 115 -13.51 10.88 -13.32
C ILE A 115 -14.21 10.01 -14.37
N ASP A 116 -14.39 8.73 -14.03
CA ASP A 116 -14.93 7.68 -14.89
C ASP A 116 -14.04 7.22 -16.05
N THR A 117 -12.84 7.78 -16.20
CA THR A 117 -11.85 7.27 -17.16
C THR A 117 -11.48 5.82 -16.82
N LEU A 118 -11.69 4.91 -17.77
CA LEU A 118 -11.29 3.51 -17.66
C LEU A 118 -9.81 3.36 -18.01
N LEU A 119 -9.08 2.64 -17.18
CA LEU A 119 -7.63 2.47 -17.26
C LEU A 119 -7.26 1.01 -17.42
N THR A 120 -6.32 0.74 -18.31
CA THR A 120 -5.46 -0.44 -18.26
C THR A 120 -4.10 0.03 -17.76
N MET A 121 -3.81 -0.26 -16.50
CA MET A 121 -2.69 0.32 -15.78
C MET A 121 -1.61 -0.73 -15.56
N THR A 122 -0.43 -0.48 -16.12
CA THR A 122 0.79 -1.25 -15.84
C THR A 122 1.52 -0.60 -14.68
N CYS A 123 1.56 -1.29 -13.54
CA CYS A 123 2.33 -0.89 -12.37
C CYS A 123 3.72 -1.52 -12.43
N ARG A 124 4.75 -0.73 -12.14
CA ARG A 124 6.14 -1.19 -12.02
C ARG A 124 6.69 -0.79 -10.67
N LEU A 125 7.36 -1.71 -9.98
CA LEU A 125 8.11 -1.47 -8.76
C LEU A 125 9.59 -1.62 -9.14
N GLU A 126 10.28 -0.50 -9.32
CA GLU A 126 11.60 -0.44 -9.97
C GLU A 126 12.69 -1.14 -9.14
N ALA A 127 12.73 -0.92 -7.82
CA ALA A 127 13.72 -1.53 -6.94
C ALA A 127 13.58 -3.06 -6.83
N GLU A 128 12.35 -3.57 -6.87
CA GLU A 128 12.05 -5.00 -6.76
C GLU A 128 12.02 -5.72 -8.10
N GLY A 129 12.05 -4.99 -9.23
CA GLY A 129 11.94 -5.58 -10.57
C GLY A 129 10.59 -6.25 -10.84
N VAL A 130 9.53 -5.81 -10.15
CA VAL A 130 8.19 -6.39 -10.25
C VAL A 130 7.33 -5.53 -11.17
N SER A 131 6.56 -6.17 -12.06
CA SER A 131 5.58 -5.49 -12.90
C SER A 131 4.31 -6.29 -13.06
N PHE A 132 3.16 -5.62 -13.07
CA PHE A 132 1.86 -6.25 -13.28
C PHE A 132 0.88 -5.26 -13.91
N THR A 133 -0.15 -5.77 -14.58
CA THR A 133 -1.17 -4.96 -15.24
C THR A 133 -2.54 -5.19 -14.60
N VAL A 134 -3.21 -4.11 -14.24
CA VAL A 134 -4.54 -4.14 -13.61
C VAL A 134 -5.50 -3.21 -14.33
N ALA A 135 -6.78 -3.58 -14.36
CA ALA A 135 -7.84 -2.72 -14.86
C ALA A 135 -8.37 -1.82 -13.73
N GLY A 136 -8.64 -0.56 -14.04
CA GLY A 136 -9.15 0.40 -13.07
C GLY A 136 -10.03 1.48 -13.67
N LYS A 137 -10.59 2.34 -12.82
CA LYS A 137 -11.39 3.50 -13.18
C LYS A 137 -11.10 4.60 -12.19
N VAL A 138 -10.93 5.81 -12.69
CA VAL A 138 -10.82 7.00 -11.86
C VAL A 138 -12.17 7.25 -11.18
N ILE A 139 -12.20 7.24 -9.86
CA ILE A 139 -13.43 7.43 -9.07
C ILE A 139 -13.44 8.74 -8.29
N TRP A 140 -12.27 9.37 -8.10
CA TRP A 140 -12.16 10.69 -7.50
C TRP A 140 -10.82 11.33 -7.87
N ILE A 141 -10.78 12.67 -7.83
CA ILE A 141 -9.59 13.47 -8.08
C ILE A 141 -9.36 14.44 -6.92
N ASN A 142 -8.09 14.67 -6.57
CA ASN A 142 -7.68 15.77 -5.72
C ASN A 142 -6.84 16.75 -6.55
N PRO A 143 -7.41 17.90 -6.98
CA PRO A 143 -6.72 18.84 -7.84
C PRO A 143 -5.70 19.73 -7.11
N ARG A 144 -5.70 19.73 -5.77
CA ARG A 144 -4.83 20.60 -4.97
C ARG A 144 -4.10 19.79 -3.92
N GLU A 145 -2.80 19.99 -3.82
CA GLU A 145 -2.00 19.47 -2.72
C GLU A 145 -2.29 20.27 -1.44
N THR A 146 -2.68 19.57 -0.38
CA THR A 146 -2.75 20.10 0.98
C THR A 146 -1.79 19.32 1.88
N GLN A 147 -1.57 19.81 3.10
CA GLN A 147 -0.66 19.18 4.06
C GLN A 147 -0.97 17.69 4.31
N ASP A 148 -2.25 17.32 4.27
CA ASP A 148 -2.70 15.96 4.57
C ASP A 148 -3.17 15.18 3.34
N ARG A 149 -3.32 15.84 2.17
CA ARG A 149 -3.81 15.20 0.95
C ARG A 149 -2.98 15.61 -0.27
N PRO A 150 -2.19 14.70 -0.84
CA PRO A 150 -1.42 15.00 -2.05
C PRO A 150 -2.34 15.21 -3.25
N GLN A 151 -1.89 16.03 -4.21
CA GLN A 151 -2.53 16.12 -5.52
C GLN A 151 -2.43 14.76 -6.22
N GLY A 152 -3.53 14.34 -6.87
CA GLY A 152 -3.58 13.05 -7.55
C GLY A 152 -4.99 12.55 -7.78
N MET A 153 -5.11 11.26 -8.03
CA MET A 153 -6.39 10.63 -8.32
C MET A 153 -6.51 9.27 -7.65
N GLY A 154 -7.74 8.93 -7.23
CA GLY A 154 -8.06 7.59 -6.77
C GLY A 154 -8.60 6.73 -7.89
N VAL A 155 -7.95 5.59 -8.07
CA VAL A 155 -8.34 4.57 -9.04
C VAL A 155 -8.92 3.39 -8.28
N LYS A 156 -10.15 3.02 -8.59
CA LYS A 156 -10.73 1.76 -8.13
C LYS A 156 -10.30 0.67 -9.10
N LEU A 157 -9.73 -0.41 -8.58
CA LEU A 157 -9.34 -1.58 -9.35
C LEU A 157 -10.56 -2.48 -9.57
N TYR A 158 -10.71 -3.03 -10.77
CA TYR A 158 -11.76 -3.98 -11.12
C TYR A 158 -11.16 -5.26 -11.66
N LYS A 159 -11.98 -6.31 -11.74
CA LYS A 159 -11.58 -7.66 -12.21
C LYS A 159 -10.52 -8.35 -11.34
N LEU A 160 -10.27 -7.87 -10.12
CA LEU A 160 -9.45 -8.60 -9.15
C LEU A 160 -10.20 -9.82 -8.62
N SER A 161 -9.60 -11.00 -8.77
CA SER A 161 -10.07 -12.25 -8.16
C SER A 161 -9.97 -12.18 -6.63
N SER A 162 -10.61 -13.12 -5.93
CA SER A 162 -10.47 -13.25 -4.47
C SER A 162 -9.02 -13.44 -4.05
N ILE A 163 -8.25 -14.24 -4.80
CA ILE A 163 -6.82 -14.48 -4.56
C ILE A 163 -6.02 -13.19 -4.73
N GLN A 164 -6.28 -12.40 -5.77
CA GLN A 164 -5.56 -11.14 -6.00
C GLN A 164 -5.87 -10.09 -4.93
N ARG A 165 -7.11 -10.04 -4.45
CA ARG A 165 -7.49 -9.20 -3.31
C ARG A 165 -6.77 -9.63 -2.04
N GLN A 166 -6.68 -10.93 -1.80
CA GLN A 166 -5.95 -11.48 -0.66
C GLN A 166 -4.46 -11.11 -0.72
N ILE A 167 -3.83 -11.18 -1.91
CA ILE A 167 -2.43 -10.74 -2.10
C ILE A 167 -2.25 -9.26 -1.73
N LEU A 168 -3.17 -8.38 -2.14
CA LEU A 168 -3.12 -6.96 -1.75
C LEU A 168 -3.28 -6.77 -0.24
N ASP A 169 -4.24 -7.46 0.38
CA ASP A 169 -4.48 -7.39 1.82
C ASP A 169 -3.25 -7.89 2.62
N ASP A 170 -2.65 -8.99 2.18
CA ASP A 170 -1.45 -9.55 2.80
C ASP A 170 -0.22 -8.67 2.58
N PHE A 171 -0.10 -8.03 1.42
CA PHE A 171 0.97 -7.06 1.15
C PHE A 171 0.82 -5.83 2.06
N MET A 172 -0.40 -5.31 2.20
CA MET A 172 -0.72 -4.20 3.10
C MET A 172 -0.46 -4.53 4.58
N ALA A 173 -0.57 -5.81 4.93
CA ALA A 173 -0.24 -6.33 6.24
C ALA A 173 1.26 -6.65 6.43
N GLY A 174 2.08 -6.54 5.38
CA GLY A 174 3.50 -6.92 5.42
C GLY A 174 3.72 -8.44 5.58
N THR A 175 2.75 -9.28 5.23
CA THR A 175 2.84 -10.74 5.35
C THR A 175 3.29 -11.44 4.06
N VAL A 176 3.30 -10.73 2.94
CA VAL A 176 3.91 -11.20 1.68
C VAL A 176 4.90 -10.16 1.15
N GLU A 177 5.91 -10.66 0.45
CA GLU A 177 6.91 -9.85 -0.24
C GLU A 177 6.34 -9.20 -1.51
N ALA A 178 7.00 -8.12 -1.96
CA ALA A 178 6.61 -7.40 -3.17
C ALA A 178 6.58 -8.30 -4.43
N SER A 179 7.37 -9.36 -4.48
CA SER A 179 7.36 -10.33 -5.58
C SER A 179 5.99 -11.00 -5.77
N ALA A 180 5.18 -11.16 -4.72
CA ALA A 180 3.83 -11.71 -4.83
C ALA A 180 2.90 -10.83 -5.68
N LEU A 181 3.17 -9.52 -5.77
CA LEU A 181 2.36 -8.57 -6.54
C LEU A 181 2.39 -8.85 -8.05
N GLN A 182 3.37 -9.60 -8.56
CA GLN A 182 3.40 -10.03 -9.97
C GLN A 182 2.14 -10.80 -10.38
N HIS A 183 1.49 -11.46 -9.42
CA HIS A 183 0.27 -12.24 -9.64
C HIS A 183 -1.02 -11.39 -9.68
N LEU A 184 -0.91 -10.07 -9.52
CA LEU A 184 -2.04 -9.14 -9.70
C LEU A 184 -2.37 -8.91 -11.18
N GLY A 185 -1.50 -9.34 -12.09
CA GLY A 185 -1.75 -9.27 -13.53
C GLY A 185 -3.06 -9.96 -13.90
N THR A 186 -3.94 -9.29 -14.65
CA THR A 186 -5.04 -9.97 -15.33
C THR A 186 -4.47 -10.86 -16.42
N SER A 187 -4.72 -12.18 -16.32
CA SER A 187 -4.64 -13.12 -17.44
C SER A 187 -5.53 -12.69 -18.60
#